data_AF-A0A7S3RPE6-F1
#
_entry.id   AF-A0A7S3RPE6-F1
#
_cell.length_a   1.000
_cell.length_b   1.000
_cell.length_c   1.000
_cell.angle_alpha   90.00
_cell.angle_beta   90.00
_cell.angle_gamma   90.00
#
_symmetry.space_group_name_H-M   'P 1'
#
loop_
_entity.id
_entity.type
_entity.pdbx_description
1 polymer ?
#
loop_
_entity_poly.entity_id
_entity_poly.type
_entity_poly.pdbx_seq_one_letter_code
_entity_poly.pdbx_strand_id
1 'polypeptide(L)'
;HFKGGQSSENSLDGCQSSPEHASVRVMPPPLPNPAVDALLSEALYESFLLLDAWLKRHKRIVESRCSSRQASASRGGNNRPSSGKVIQGGTTALVVVINNDVIHLASAGDSRAVLVRANGECRLTTDHSPSLPAEAERIESLGGLVLRGRVHGILAVSRAMGDPELQTYVTS
;
A
#
# COMPACT_ATOMS: atom_id res chain seq x y z
N HIS A 1 -69.39 -0.01 -34.92
CA HIS A 1 -69.45 1.10 -35.90
C HIS A 1 -68.12 1.82 -35.77
N PHE A 2 -67.20 1.91 -36.73
CA PHE A 2 -67.30 2.04 -38.18
C PHE A 2 -66.02 1.45 -38.81
N LYS A 3 -66.14 0.92 -40.04
CA LYS A 3 -65.08 0.35 -40.89
C LYS A 3 -64.40 1.42 -41.75
N GLY A 4 -63.21 1.07 -42.27
CA GLY A 4 -62.68 1.52 -43.58
C GLY A 4 -61.55 2.56 -43.47
N GLY A 5 -60.41 2.46 -44.15
CA GLY A 5 -60.00 1.62 -45.26
C GLY A 5 -59.50 2.48 -46.43
N GLN A 6 -58.24 2.25 -46.85
CA GLN A 6 -57.62 2.60 -48.15
C GLN A 6 -57.36 4.11 -48.37
N SER A 7 -56.36 4.62 -49.10
CA SER A 7 -55.27 4.18 -50.00
C SER A 7 -54.51 5.49 -50.34
N SER A 8 -53.18 5.59 -50.40
CA SER A 8 -52.28 5.37 -51.56
C SER A 8 -51.41 6.61 -51.79
N GLU A 9 -50.23 6.37 -52.37
CA GLU A 9 -49.39 7.29 -53.16
C GLU A 9 -48.26 8.11 -52.50
N ASN A 10 -47.05 7.66 -52.87
CA ASN A 10 -45.94 8.42 -53.46
C ASN A 10 -45.03 9.29 -52.57
N SER A 11 -43.87 8.68 -52.28
CA SER A 11 -42.54 9.09 -52.73
C SER A 11 -42.07 10.54 -52.53
N LEU A 12 -40.94 10.58 -51.80
CA LEU A 12 -39.77 11.46 -51.93
C LEU A 12 -39.66 12.68 -51.01
N ASP A 13 -38.46 12.71 -50.43
CA ASP A 13 -37.68 13.84 -49.94
C ASP A 13 -37.92 14.35 -48.52
N GLY A 14 -36.89 14.17 -47.70
CA GLY A 14 -36.70 14.96 -46.48
C GLY A 14 -35.91 14.23 -45.41
N CYS A 15 -34.57 14.32 -45.49
CA CYS A 15 -33.68 14.00 -44.39
C CYS A 15 -34.18 14.60 -43.06
N GLN A 16 -34.66 13.75 -42.15
CA GLN A 16 -34.73 14.04 -40.73
C GLN A 16 -34.34 12.77 -39.97
N SER A 17 -33.03 12.51 -39.90
CA SER A 17 -32.45 11.59 -38.93
C SER A 17 -32.72 12.14 -37.53
N SER A 18 -33.70 11.54 -36.87
CA SER A 18 -33.96 11.68 -35.44
C SER A 18 -32.80 11.09 -34.63
N PRO A 19 -32.60 11.44 -33.34
CA PRO A 19 -31.41 11.07 -32.58
C PRO A 19 -31.51 9.62 -32.13
N GLU A 20 -31.18 8.70 -33.02
CA GLU A 20 -31.03 7.28 -32.71
C GLU A 20 -29.69 7.05 -32.00
N HIS A 21 -29.80 6.83 -30.68
CA HIS A 21 -28.84 6.11 -29.83
C HIS A 21 -27.36 6.22 -30.23
N ALA A 22 -26.71 7.31 -29.80
CA ALA A 22 -25.25 7.35 -29.73
C ALA A 22 -24.77 6.35 -28.66
N SER A 23 -24.63 5.08 -29.05
CA SER A 23 -23.95 4.08 -28.24
C SER A 23 -22.46 4.42 -28.22
N VAL A 24 -22.04 5.16 -27.19
CA VAL A 24 -20.63 5.34 -26.88
C VAL A 24 -20.09 3.96 -26.52
N ARG A 25 -19.43 3.30 -27.47
CA ARG A 25 -18.60 2.14 -27.18
C ARG A 25 -17.42 2.64 -26.37
N VAL A 26 -17.58 2.66 -25.04
CA VAL A 26 -16.43 2.72 -24.14
C VAL A 26 -15.62 1.49 -24.49
N MET A 27 -14.47 1.67 -25.14
CA MET A 27 -13.57 0.55 -25.39
C MET A 27 -13.32 -0.10 -24.02
N PRO A 28 -13.47 -1.44 -23.90
CA PRO A 28 -13.13 -2.09 -22.66
C PRO A 28 -11.69 -1.71 -22.31
N PRO A 29 -11.39 -1.42 -21.03
CA PRO A 29 -10.04 -1.12 -20.62
C PRO A 29 -9.11 -2.24 -21.13
N PRO A 30 -7.90 -1.89 -21.62
CA PRO A 30 -6.98 -2.87 -22.14
C PRO A 30 -6.79 -3.98 -21.10
N LEU A 31 -6.90 -5.23 -21.54
CA LEU A 31 -6.78 -6.38 -20.65
C LEU A 31 -5.45 -6.29 -19.88
N PRO A 32 -5.45 -6.65 -18.58
CA PRO A 32 -4.23 -6.71 -17.79
C PRO A 32 -3.18 -7.53 -18.54
N ASN A 33 -1.98 -6.97 -18.70
CA ASN A 33 -0.89 -7.71 -19.30
C ASN A 33 -0.21 -8.50 -18.17
N PRO A 34 -0.41 -9.83 -18.09
CA PRO A 34 0.10 -10.63 -16.97
C PRO A 34 1.63 -10.56 -16.86
N ALA A 35 2.33 -10.30 -17.97
CA ALA A 35 3.78 -10.12 -17.95
C ALA A 35 4.20 -8.79 -17.28
N VAL A 36 3.44 -7.72 -17.50
CA VAL A 36 3.70 -6.41 -16.87
C VAL A 36 3.32 -6.45 -15.39
N ASP A 37 2.22 -7.11 -15.06
CA ASP A 37 1.74 -7.22 -13.68
C ASP A 37 2.70 -8.05 -12.81
N ALA A 38 3.23 -9.16 -13.35
CA ALA A 38 4.26 -9.96 -12.69
C ALA A 38 5.57 -9.17 -12.52
N LEU A 39 5.96 -8.41 -13.55
CA LEU A 39 7.14 -7.55 -13.49
C LEU A 39 6.99 -6.46 -12.42
N LEU A 40 5.80 -5.86 -12.30
CA LEU A 40 5.50 -4.84 -11.29
C LEU A 40 5.54 -5.42 -9.87
N SER A 41 4.99 -6.63 -9.65
CA SER A 41 5.10 -7.29 -8.35
C SER A 41 6.54 -7.59 -7.97
N GLU A 42 7.33 -8.10 -8.91
CA GLU A 42 8.75 -8.42 -8.68
C GLU A 42 9.56 -7.15 -8.42
N ALA A 43 9.37 -6.11 -9.24
CA ALA A 43 10.06 -4.83 -9.09
C ALA A 43 9.73 -4.15 -7.76
N LEU A 44 8.48 -4.25 -7.29
CA LEU A 44 8.07 -3.73 -5.99
C LEU A 44 8.76 -4.47 -4.84
N TYR A 45 8.81 -5.80 -4.92
CA TYR A 45 9.48 -6.62 -3.91
C TYR A 45 10.97 -6.30 -3.83
N GLU A 46 11.67 -6.30 -4.97
CA GLU A 46 13.09 -5.97 -5.04
C GLU A 46 13.38 -4.54 -4.58
N SER A 47 12.50 -3.59 -4.90
CA SER A 47 12.63 -2.21 -4.42
C SER A 47 12.58 -2.11 -2.89
N PHE A 48 11.70 -2.88 -2.25
CA PHE A 48 11.59 -2.93 -0.79
C PHE A 48 12.85 -3.53 -0.15
N LEU A 49 13.36 -4.62 -0.72
CA LEU A 49 14.61 -5.25 -0.26
C LEU A 49 15.82 -4.33 -0.43
N LEU A 50 15.95 -3.68 -1.60
CA LEU A 50 17.03 -2.75 -1.88
C LEU A 50 16.97 -1.53 -0.97
N LEU A 51 15.78 -1.01 -0.68
CA LEU A 51 15.61 0.11 0.24
C LEU A 51 16.02 -0.28 1.66
N ASP A 52 15.61 -1.45 2.14
CA ASP A 52 16.00 -1.94 3.46
C ASP A 52 17.52 -2.21 3.54
N ALA A 53 18.12 -2.80 2.50
CA ALA A 53 19.56 -2.98 2.40
C ALA A 53 20.32 -1.64 2.38
N TRP A 54 19.78 -0.64 1.67
CA TRP A 54 20.34 0.71 1.63
C TRP A 54 20.29 1.39 3.00
N LEU A 55 19.17 1.27 3.71
CA LEU A 55 19.00 1.80 5.07
C LEU A 55 20.00 1.17 6.04
N LYS A 56 20.22 -0.15 5.96
CA LYS A 56 21.26 -0.85 6.74
C LYS A 56 22.66 -0.32 6.44
N ARG A 57 22.98 -0.15 5.15
CA ARG A 57 24.32 0.27 4.70
C ARG A 57 24.63 1.71 5.12
N HIS A 58 23.63 2.59 5.16
CA HIS A 58 23.78 4.03 5.38
C HIS A 58 23.30 4.51 6.75
N LYS A 59 23.20 3.60 7.73
CA LYS A 59 22.80 3.86 9.13
C LYS A 59 23.40 5.16 9.71
N ARG A 60 24.69 5.43 9.48
CA ARG A 60 25.40 6.63 9.97
C ARG A 60 24.86 7.96 9.40
N ILE A 61 24.36 7.97 8.17
CA ILE A 61 23.80 9.17 7.51
C ILE A 61 22.40 9.46 8.05
N VAL A 62 21.60 8.42 8.26
CA VAL A 62 20.23 8.57 8.77
C VAL A 62 20.24 9.01 10.24
N GLU A 63 21.13 8.42 11.06
CA GLU A 63 21.25 8.73 12.49
C GLU A 63 21.72 10.17 12.74
N SER A 64 22.72 10.66 11.99
CA SER A 64 23.26 12.02 12.15
C SER A 64 22.25 13.14 11.83
N ARG A 65 21.26 12.87 10.96
CA ARG A 65 20.17 13.81 10.65
C ARG A 65 19.02 13.78 11.67
N CYS A 66 18.82 12.67 12.37
CA CYS A 66 17.74 12.56 13.36
C CYS A 66 18.11 13.26 14.68
N SER A 67 19.36 13.13 15.13
CA SER A 67 19.86 13.80 16.33
C SER A 67 19.84 15.34 16.22
N SER A 68 20.05 15.89 15.02
CA SER A 68 20.00 17.35 14.78
C SER A 68 18.58 17.93 14.78
N ARG A 69 17.54 17.14 14.45
CA ARG A 69 16.13 17.58 14.51
C ARG A 69 15.51 17.42 15.90
N GLN A 70 15.93 16.41 16.68
CA GLN A 70 15.45 16.26 18.07
C GLN A 70 16.01 17.34 19.00
N ALA A 71 17.20 17.87 18.72
CA ALA A 71 17.77 18.99 19.46
C ALA A 71 16.93 20.28 19.35
N SER A 72 16.13 20.46 18.30
CA SER A 72 15.28 21.63 18.09
C SER A 72 13.86 21.50 18.69
N ALA A 73 13.45 20.30 19.12
CA ALA A 73 12.12 20.05 19.70
C ALA A 73 12.10 20.02 21.24
N SER A 74 13.26 19.97 21.91
CA SER A 74 13.36 19.96 23.38
C SER A 74 13.71 21.35 23.93
N ARG A 75 12.73 22.25 23.99
CA ARG A 75 12.80 23.47 24.83
C ARG A 75 12.09 23.19 26.15
N GLY A 76 12.81 22.61 27.11
CA GLY A 76 12.42 22.57 28.52
C GLY A 76 12.66 21.23 29.22
N GLY A 77 13.81 21.07 29.88
CA GLY A 77 14.03 19.99 30.85
C GLY A 77 15.49 19.56 31.04
N ASN A 78 16.02 19.81 32.24
CA ASN A 78 17.29 19.39 32.86
C ASN A 78 18.27 18.49 32.06
N ASN A 79 19.46 19.06 31.83
CA ASN A 79 20.67 18.39 31.34
C ASN A 79 21.16 17.29 32.30
N ARG A 80 20.71 16.05 32.10
CA ARG A 80 21.51 14.86 32.44
C ARG A 80 22.07 14.30 31.13
N PRO A 81 23.38 14.04 31.02
CA PRO A 81 23.91 13.30 29.88
C PRO A 81 23.40 11.86 30.00
N SER A 82 22.22 11.59 29.45
CA SER A 82 21.77 10.23 29.19
C SER A 82 22.77 9.63 28.22
N SER A 83 23.52 8.61 28.68
CA SER A 83 24.34 7.72 27.87
C SER A 83 23.72 7.60 26.48
N GLY A 84 24.39 8.14 25.46
CA GLY A 84 23.82 8.38 24.14
C GLY A 84 23.29 7.10 23.51
N LYS A 85 22.05 6.75 23.80
CA LYS A 85 21.33 5.69 23.11
C LYS A 85 20.98 6.28 21.76
N VAL A 86 21.77 5.91 20.76
CA VAL A 86 21.45 6.22 19.37
C VAL A 86 20.03 5.72 19.13
N ILE A 87 19.12 6.63 18.79
CA ILE A 87 17.75 6.24 18.47
C ILE A 87 17.81 5.58 17.10
N GLN A 88 17.97 4.26 17.09
CA GLN A 88 17.66 3.44 15.94
C GLN A 88 16.15 3.47 15.75
N GLY A 89 15.72 4.13 14.67
CA GLY A 89 14.32 4.18 14.28
C GLY A 89 14.10 3.30 13.07
N GLY A 90 13.10 2.43 13.16
CA GLY A 90 12.47 1.79 12.00
C GLY A 90 11.34 2.62 11.45
N THR A 91 10.94 2.30 10.22
CA THR A 91 9.78 2.88 9.56
C THR A 91 8.86 1.78 9.04
N THR A 92 7.57 2.07 9.06
CA THR A 92 6.61 1.32 8.26
C THR A 92 6.64 1.84 6.83
N ALA A 93 6.32 0.98 5.87
CA ALA A 93 6.24 1.35 4.46
C ALA A 93 5.00 0.70 3.85
N LEU A 94 4.20 1.48 3.14
CA LEU A 94 3.08 0.98 2.34
C LEU A 94 3.12 1.71 1.00
N VAL A 95 3.19 0.94 -0.08
CA VAL A 95 3.24 1.45 -1.45
C VAL A 95 2.11 0.83 -2.24
N VAL A 96 1.39 1.69 -2.97
CA VAL A 96 0.29 1.32 -3.85
C VAL A 96 0.67 1.73 -5.27
N VAL A 97 0.68 0.78 -6.20
CA VAL A 97 0.84 1.06 -7.63
C VAL A 97 -0.44 0.67 -8.34
N ILE A 98 -1.00 1.61 -9.10
CA ILE A 98 -2.23 1.41 -9.86
C ILE A 98 -1.84 1.35 -11.34
N ASN A 99 -2.08 0.20 -11.96
CA ASN A 99 -1.85 -0.02 -13.38
C ASN A 99 -3.18 -0.40 -14.03
N ASN A 100 -3.80 0.54 -14.76
CA ASN A 100 -5.16 0.39 -15.27
C ASN A 100 -6.14 0.02 -14.14
N ASP A 101 -6.79 -1.15 -14.24
CA ASP A 101 -7.74 -1.67 -13.25
C ASP A 101 -7.09 -2.60 -12.21
N VAL A 102 -5.76 -2.74 -12.22
CA VAL A 102 -5.00 -3.59 -11.30
C VAL A 102 -4.31 -2.73 -10.24
N ILE A 103 -4.46 -3.13 -8.97
CA ILE A 103 -3.81 -2.47 -7.83
C ILE A 103 -2.77 -3.43 -7.26
N HIS A 104 -1.51 -3.03 -7.31
CA HIS A 104 -0.39 -3.72 -6.69
C HIS A 104 -0.05 -3.05 -5.36
N LEU A 105 0.20 -3.87 -4.33
CA LEU A 105 0.42 -3.40 -2.97
C LEU A 105 1.65 -4.08 -2.39
N ALA A 106 2.51 -3.29 -1.78
CA ALA A 106 3.60 -3.77 -0.96
C ALA A 106 3.52 -3.06 0.39
N SER A 107 3.57 -3.83 1.49
CA SER A 107 3.46 -3.30 2.85
C SER A 107 4.46 -3.98 3.78
N ALA A 108 5.12 -3.19 4.60
CA ALA A 108 5.98 -3.60 5.71
C ALA A 108 5.54 -2.80 6.95
N GLY A 109 4.89 -3.46 7.91
CA GLY A 109 4.36 -2.84 9.13
C GLY A 109 2.84 -2.86 9.26
N ASP A 110 2.32 -1.95 10.09
CA ASP A 110 0.90 -1.84 10.46
C ASP A 110 0.15 -0.75 9.67
N SER A 111 0.79 -0.18 8.65
CA SER A 111 0.15 0.79 7.76
C SER A 111 -0.92 0.12 6.90
N ARG A 112 -2.09 0.76 6.80
CA ARG A 112 -3.28 0.17 6.20
C ARG A 112 -3.75 0.93 4.96
N ALA A 113 -4.06 0.20 3.88
CA ALA A 113 -4.76 0.74 2.72
C ALA A 113 -6.20 0.20 2.64
N VAL A 114 -7.13 1.11 2.35
CA VAL A 114 -8.56 0.82 2.18
C VAL A 114 -9.02 1.45 0.86
N LEU A 115 -9.69 0.66 0.03
CA LEU A 115 -10.30 1.09 -1.21
C LEU A 115 -11.76 1.44 -0.97
N VAL A 116 -12.12 2.69 -1.25
CA VAL A 116 -13.51 3.16 -1.15
C VAL A 116 -14.11 3.22 -2.55
N ARG A 117 -15.26 2.56 -2.74
CA ARG A 117 -16.07 2.58 -3.97
C ARG A 117 -17.51 2.96 -3.64
N ALA A 118 -18.31 3.27 -4.66
CA ALA A 118 -19.72 3.64 -4.49
C ALA A 118 -20.56 2.57 -3.76
N ASN A 119 -20.12 1.30 -3.79
CA ASN A 119 -20.79 0.17 -3.15
C ASN A 119 -20.17 -0.25 -1.80
N GLY A 120 -19.22 0.52 -1.26
CA GLY A 120 -18.64 0.28 0.07
C GLY A 120 -17.11 0.36 0.11
N GLU A 121 -16.55 -0.10 1.23
CA GLU A 121 -15.13 -0.06 1.52
C GLU A 121 -14.53 -1.47 1.52
N CYS A 122 -13.35 -1.64 0.93
CA CYS A 122 -12.62 -2.89 0.90
C CYS A 122 -11.21 -2.68 1.43
N ARG A 123 -10.84 -3.40 2.50
CA ARG A 123 -9.49 -3.38 3.05
C ARG A 123 -8.55 -4.12 2.12
N LEU A 124 -7.45 -3.48 1.72
CA LEU A 124 -6.51 -4.05 0.76
C LEU A 124 -5.26 -4.67 1.39
N THR A 125 -4.89 -4.29 2.62
CA THR A 125 -3.69 -4.79 3.29
C THR A 125 -4.00 -5.44 4.64
N THR A 126 -3.20 -6.43 5.03
CA THR A 126 -3.22 -7.01 6.38
C THR A 126 -2.13 -6.34 7.21
N ASP A 127 -2.45 -5.91 8.43
CA ASP A 127 -1.46 -5.25 9.29
C ASP A 127 -0.48 -6.29 9.83
N HIS A 128 0.82 -6.02 9.76
CA HIS A 128 1.84 -6.92 10.30
C HIS A 128 2.02 -6.68 11.80
N SER A 129 1.10 -7.24 12.59
CA SER A 129 1.14 -7.17 14.05
C SER A 129 1.72 -8.45 14.67
N PRO A 130 2.56 -8.34 15.71
CA PRO A 130 3.02 -9.50 16.49
C PRO A 130 1.88 -10.24 17.20
N SER A 131 0.69 -9.64 17.32
CA SER A 131 -0.49 -10.32 17.86
C SER A 131 -1.15 -11.27 16.87
N LEU A 132 -0.78 -11.24 15.58
CA LEU A 132 -1.27 -12.22 14.61
C LEU A 132 -0.59 -13.57 14.85
N PRO A 133 -1.35 -14.69 14.95
CA PRO A 133 -0.78 -16.01 15.23
C PRO A 133 0.34 -16.40 14.26
N ALA A 134 0.17 -16.14 12.96
CA ALA A 134 1.18 -16.46 11.95
C ALA A 134 2.47 -15.64 12.12
N GLU A 135 2.38 -14.37 12.53
CA GLU A 135 3.57 -13.54 12.77
C GLU A 135 4.22 -13.88 14.11
N ALA A 136 3.44 -14.21 15.14
CA ALA A 136 3.95 -14.68 16.43
C ALA A 136 4.74 -15.98 16.27
N GLU A 137 4.18 -16.97 15.56
CA GLU A 137 4.85 -18.25 15.27
C GLU A 137 6.14 -18.03 14.47
N ARG A 138 6.13 -17.13 13.47
CA ARG A 138 7.33 -16.76 12.72
C ARG A 138 8.40 -16.15 13.64
N ILE A 139 8.02 -15.23 14.53
CA ILE A 139 8.96 -14.59 15.47
C ILE A 139 9.54 -15.62 16.45
N GLU A 140 8.70 -16.50 17.00
CA GLU A 140 9.10 -17.53 17.97
C GLU A 140 9.99 -18.61 17.34
N SER A 141 9.72 -19.01 16.09
CA SER A 141 10.57 -19.95 15.35
C SER A 141 11.98 -19.41 15.07
N LEU A 142 12.13 -18.08 15.01
CA LEU A 142 13.41 -17.40 14.90
C LEU A 142 14.10 -17.19 16.26
N GLY A 143 13.51 -17.68 17.36
CA GLY A 143 14.02 -17.51 18.73
C GLY A 143 13.65 -16.17 19.36
N GLY A 144 12.68 -15.45 18.78
CA GLY A 144 12.15 -14.20 19.32
C GLY A 144 11.02 -14.46 20.31
N LEU A 145 10.62 -13.41 21.02
CA LEU A 145 9.54 -13.47 22.02
C LEU A 145 8.49 -12.39 21.76
N VAL A 146 7.20 -12.76 21.79
CA VAL A 146 6.10 -11.79 21.73
C VAL A 146 5.54 -11.55 23.13
N LEU A 147 5.69 -10.33 23.65
CA LEU A 147 5.15 -9.91 24.95
C LEU A 147 4.14 -8.79 24.76
N ARG A 148 2.90 -9.01 25.21
CA ARG A 148 1.82 -8.00 25.16
C ARG A 148 1.63 -7.36 23.77
N GLY A 149 1.70 -8.17 22.72
CA GLY A 149 1.58 -7.72 21.32
C GLY A 149 2.80 -6.97 20.79
N ARG A 150 3.97 -7.12 21.42
CA ARG A 150 5.22 -6.49 21.01
C ARG A 150 6.36 -7.50 20.90
N VAL A 151 7.20 -7.36 19.88
CA VAL A 151 8.45 -8.12 19.73
C VAL A 151 9.41 -7.69 20.84
N HIS A 152 9.83 -8.65 21.67
CA HIS A 152 10.63 -8.46 22.89
C HIS A 152 10.06 -7.42 23.87
N GLY A 153 8.75 -7.13 23.81
CA GLY A 153 8.14 -6.06 24.59
C GLY A 153 8.46 -4.64 24.09
N ILE A 154 9.21 -4.49 23.00
CA ILE A 154 9.71 -3.21 22.47
C ILE A 154 8.85 -2.77 21.27
N LEU A 155 8.88 -3.54 20.18
CA LEU A 155 8.30 -3.12 18.89
C LEU A 155 6.89 -3.66 18.69
N ALA A 156 5.94 -2.79 18.37
CA ALA A 156 4.52 -3.15 18.19
C ALA A 156 4.16 -3.68 16.80
N VAL A 157 5.14 -3.74 15.89
CA VAL A 157 5.00 -4.26 14.53
C VAL A 157 5.92 -5.47 14.35
N SER A 158 5.47 -6.45 13.56
CA SER A 158 6.26 -7.66 13.27
C SER A 158 7.11 -7.53 12.02
N ARG A 159 6.82 -6.53 11.18
CA ARG A 159 7.56 -6.17 9.96
C ARG A 159 7.83 -4.68 9.92
N ALA A 160 9.03 -4.28 9.55
CA ALA A 160 9.41 -2.87 9.44
C ALA A 160 10.71 -2.75 8.64
N MET A 161 10.89 -1.59 8.00
CA MET A 161 12.15 -1.25 7.35
C MET A 161 13.08 -0.57 8.33
N GLY A 162 14.36 -0.93 8.29
CA GLY A 162 15.39 -0.25 9.05
C GLY A 162 15.24 -0.38 10.57
N ASP A 163 15.25 -1.58 11.14
CA ASP A 163 15.44 -1.74 12.60
C ASP A 163 16.49 -2.83 12.88
N PRO A 164 17.79 -2.50 12.80
CA PRO A 164 18.86 -3.50 12.86
C PRO A 164 18.91 -4.29 14.18
N GLU A 165 18.37 -3.74 15.28
CA GLU A 165 18.41 -4.41 16.60
C GLU A 165 17.41 -5.56 16.69
N LEU A 166 16.27 -5.43 16.02
CA LEU A 166 15.19 -6.44 16.04
C LEU A 166 15.05 -7.20 14.72
N GLN A 167 15.92 -6.92 13.75
CA GLN A 167 15.84 -7.45 12.39
C GLN A 167 15.98 -8.97 12.28
N THR A 168 16.52 -9.64 13.31
CA THR A 168 16.54 -11.10 13.38
C THR A 168 15.12 -11.68 13.43
N TYR A 169 14.16 -10.93 13.96
CA TYR A 169 12.77 -11.34 14.13
C TYR A 169 11.80 -10.52 13.27
N VAL A 170 12.18 -9.28 12.96
CA VAL A 170 11.39 -8.31 12.20
C VAL A 170 11.88 -8.31 10.76
N THR A 171 11.06 -8.80 9.84
CA THR A 171 11.40 -8.84 8.41
C THR A 171 10.89 -7.60 7.70
N SER A 172 11.65 -7.10 6.73
CA SER A 172 11.26 -6.05 5.78
C SER A 172 10.42 -6.59 4.64
#